data_AF-A0A535INV5-F1
#
_entry.id   AF-A0A535INV5-F1
#
_cell.length_a   1.000
_cell.length_b   1.000
_cell.length_c   1.000
_cell.angle_alpha   90.00
_cell.angle_beta   90.00
_cell.angle_gamma   90.00
#
_symmetry.space_group_name_H-M   'P 1'
#
loop_
_entity.id
_entity.type
_entity.pdbx_description
1 polymer ?
#
loop_
_entity_poly.entity_id
_entity_poly.type
_entity_poly.pdbx_seq_one_letter_code
_entity_poly.pdbx_strand_id
1 'polypeptide(L)'
;MNIVLIGAQGSGKGTQAEKLTSSLGISHVASGDMFRKAFDEKTELGVKAKAYTDRGELVPDDITVAMVLSRIKEPDCARGVLLDGFPRNIPQAQALDEGLKDIGRQIDVAIYLDVPREELLKRLSGRYICRANQHVYNIYANPPKVPGVCDLDGSELYQRSDDKGEAVQKRLDIFFNETVRLLDYYGSQDKVIVVNGNRDIDQVHTDILNQINAFMERKKKG
;
A
#
# COMPACT_ATOMS: atom_id res chain seq x y z
N MET A 1 2.17 -14.05 -9.35
CA MET A 1 1.20 -12.96 -9.58
C MET A 1 1.68 -11.70 -8.87
N ASN A 2 1.81 -10.57 -9.59
CA ASN A 2 2.32 -9.31 -9.07
C ASN A 2 1.20 -8.26 -9.08
N ILE A 3 0.86 -7.75 -7.91
CA ILE A 3 -0.27 -6.86 -7.69
C ILE A 3 0.25 -5.51 -7.19
N VAL A 4 -0.32 -4.42 -7.71
CA VAL A 4 -0.22 -3.09 -7.11
C VAL A 4 -1.53 -2.79 -6.38
N LEU A 5 -1.45 -2.36 -5.12
CA LEU A 5 -2.62 -1.91 -4.36
C LEU A 5 -2.64 -0.38 -4.28
N ILE A 6 -3.59 0.22 -4.99
CA ILE A 6 -3.82 1.66 -5.11
C ILE A 6 -5.00 2.06 -4.23
N GLY A 7 -4.88 3.18 -3.54
CA GLY A 7 -5.95 3.70 -2.68
C GLY A 7 -5.42 4.79 -1.77
N ALA A 8 -6.30 5.69 -1.35
CA ALA A 8 -5.94 6.78 -0.46
C ALA A 8 -5.54 6.25 0.94
N GLN A 9 -4.90 7.09 1.75
CA GLN A 9 -4.70 6.76 3.16
C GLN A 9 -6.07 6.59 3.82
N GLY A 10 -6.25 5.54 4.64
CA GLY A 10 -7.55 5.26 5.27
C GLY A 10 -8.51 4.41 4.43
N SER A 11 -8.17 4.05 3.18
CA SER A 11 -9.02 3.20 2.34
C SER A 11 -9.03 1.72 2.74
N GLY A 12 -8.21 1.31 3.71
CA GLY A 12 -8.08 -0.09 4.15
C GLY A 12 -7.01 -0.91 3.42
N LYS A 13 -6.12 -0.28 2.64
CA LYS A 13 -5.04 -0.96 1.90
C LYS A 13 -4.25 -1.97 2.73
N GLY A 14 -3.68 -1.55 3.86
CA GLY A 14 -2.85 -2.44 4.69
C GLY A 14 -3.62 -3.67 5.16
N THR A 15 -4.85 -3.48 5.66
CA THR A 15 -5.74 -4.57 6.08
C THR A 15 -6.03 -5.55 4.93
N GLN A 16 -6.33 -5.03 3.74
CA GLN A 16 -6.57 -5.88 2.57
C GLN A 16 -5.28 -6.54 2.07
N ALA A 17 -4.14 -5.85 2.14
CA ALA A 17 -2.85 -6.39 1.73
C ALA A 17 -2.48 -7.63 2.57
N GLU A 18 -2.64 -7.57 3.88
CA GLU A 18 -2.41 -8.70 4.80
C GLU A 18 -3.34 -9.89 4.47
N LYS A 19 -4.65 -9.64 4.32
CA LYS A 19 -5.62 -10.70 4.00
C LYS A 19 -5.38 -11.32 2.61
N LEU A 20 -5.07 -10.50 1.62
CA LEU A 20 -4.84 -10.94 0.24
C LEU A 20 -3.55 -11.74 0.11
N THR A 21 -2.46 -11.28 0.72
CA THR A 21 -1.17 -11.98 0.68
C THR A 21 -1.27 -13.36 1.33
N SER A 22 -1.99 -13.46 2.46
CA SER A 22 -2.33 -14.74 3.09
C SER A 22 -3.17 -15.63 2.18
N SER A 23 -4.24 -15.09 1.57
CA SER A 23 -5.17 -15.86 0.73
C SER A 23 -4.54 -16.35 -0.59
N LEU A 24 -3.62 -15.57 -1.15
CA LEU A 24 -3.00 -15.82 -2.45
C LEU A 24 -1.62 -16.50 -2.34
N GLY A 25 -1.05 -16.58 -1.12
CA GLY A 25 0.28 -17.13 -0.88
C GLY A 25 1.40 -16.35 -1.58
N ILE A 26 1.30 -15.02 -1.59
CA ILE A 26 2.28 -14.08 -2.19
C ILE A 26 2.86 -13.15 -1.12
N SER A 27 4.04 -12.57 -1.35
CA SER A 27 4.68 -11.69 -0.37
C SER A 27 4.06 -10.30 -0.32
N HIS A 28 3.87 -9.76 0.89
CA HIS A 28 3.52 -8.36 1.11
C HIS A 28 4.79 -7.50 1.07
N VAL A 29 4.81 -6.52 0.15
CA VAL A 29 5.89 -5.54 0.03
C VAL A 29 5.31 -4.16 0.31
N ALA A 30 5.36 -3.76 1.57
CA ALA A 30 5.02 -2.40 1.99
C ALA A 30 6.26 -1.51 1.88
N SER A 31 6.16 -0.41 1.15
CA SER A 31 7.31 0.47 0.89
C SER A 31 7.91 1.02 2.19
N GLY A 32 7.09 1.33 3.19
CA GLY A 32 7.53 1.86 4.48
C GLY A 32 8.35 0.86 5.30
N ASP A 33 7.95 -0.41 5.33
CA ASP A 33 8.70 -1.48 6.03
C ASP A 33 10.01 -1.79 5.31
N MET A 34 9.99 -1.80 3.98
CA MET A 34 11.19 -1.98 3.16
C MET A 34 12.24 -0.88 3.46
N PHE A 35 11.83 0.39 3.54
CA PHE A 35 12.76 1.47 3.91
C PHE A 35 13.33 1.28 5.31
N ARG A 36 12.50 0.97 6.31
CA ARG A 36 12.96 0.73 7.68
C ARG A 36 13.97 -0.41 7.75
N LYS A 37 13.63 -1.58 7.17
CA LYS A 37 14.51 -2.74 7.12
C LYS A 37 15.85 -2.39 6.44
N ALA A 38 15.82 -1.70 5.31
CA ALA A 38 17.03 -1.32 4.59
C ALA A 38 17.92 -0.34 5.39
N PHE A 39 17.33 0.54 6.21
CA PHE A 39 18.05 1.43 7.11
C PHE A 39 18.70 0.67 8.27
N ASP A 40 17.96 -0.25 8.88
CA ASP A 40 18.43 -1.06 10.01
C ASP A 40 19.55 -2.03 9.58
N GLU A 41 19.40 -2.67 8.43
CA GLU A 41 20.39 -3.59 7.84
C GLU A 41 21.56 -2.87 7.17
N LYS A 42 21.49 -1.54 7.03
CA LYS A 42 22.50 -0.69 6.37
C LYS A 42 22.90 -1.19 4.97
N THR A 43 21.91 -1.60 4.19
CA THR A 43 22.14 -1.97 2.77
C THR A 43 22.66 -0.76 2.00
N GLU A 44 23.34 -0.98 0.86
CA GLU A 44 23.90 0.12 0.06
C GLU A 44 22.82 1.15 -0.34
N LEU A 45 21.65 0.66 -0.80
CA LEU A 45 20.50 1.51 -1.12
C LEU A 45 19.89 2.15 0.13
N GLY A 46 19.85 1.42 1.25
CA GLY A 46 19.37 1.96 2.54
C GLY A 46 20.21 3.13 3.03
N VAL A 47 21.53 3.05 2.94
CA VAL A 47 22.45 4.14 3.30
C VAL A 47 22.23 5.36 2.39
N LYS A 48 22.10 5.15 1.07
CA LYS A 48 21.81 6.22 0.11
C LYS A 48 20.47 6.90 0.41
N ALA A 49 19.40 6.14 0.61
CA ALA A 49 18.06 6.67 0.92
C ALA A 49 18.00 7.34 2.30
N LYS A 50 18.74 6.83 3.29
CA LYS A 50 18.83 7.42 4.62
C LYS A 50 19.44 8.82 4.59
N ALA A 51 20.43 9.06 3.72
CA ALA A 51 21.05 10.38 3.57
C ALA A 51 20.03 11.48 3.18
N TYR A 52 19.05 11.17 2.32
CA TYR A 52 17.97 12.09 1.98
C TYR A 52 17.00 12.30 3.15
N THR A 53 16.57 11.19 3.76
CA THR A 53 15.64 11.21 4.91
C THR A 53 16.21 12.04 6.06
N ASP A 54 17.49 11.89 6.38
CA ASP A 54 18.16 12.61 7.47
C ASP A 54 18.26 14.13 7.20
N ARG A 55 18.25 14.54 5.92
CA ARG A 55 18.15 15.96 5.51
C ARG A 55 16.71 16.47 5.40
N GLY A 56 15.71 15.62 5.68
CA GLY A 56 14.30 15.94 5.47
C GLY A 56 13.89 16.01 3.99
N GLU A 57 14.72 15.48 3.09
CA GLU A 57 14.48 15.43 1.66
C GLU A 57 13.71 14.15 1.28
N LEU A 58 12.95 14.22 0.19
CA LEU A 58 12.31 13.05 -0.39
C LEU A 58 13.38 12.15 -1.03
N VAL A 59 13.28 10.85 -0.79
CA VAL A 59 14.12 9.87 -1.48
C VAL A 59 13.78 9.92 -2.98
N PRO A 60 14.78 10.08 -3.86
CA PRO A 60 14.59 10.03 -5.31
C PRO A 60 13.85 8.77 -5.80
N ASP A 61 13.09 8.93 -6.89
CA ASP A 61 12.27 7.87 -7.46
C ASP A 61 13.11 6.68 -7.94
N ASP A 62 14.27 6.92 -8.55
CA ASP A 62 15.21 5.90 -9.01
C ASP A 62 15.73 5.02 -7.86
N ILE A 63 16.11 5.62 -6.73
CA ILE A 63 16.53 4.90 -5.52
C ILE A 63 15.35 4.09 -4.97
N THR A 64 14.16 4.69 -4.92
CA THR A 64 12.95 4.01 -4.42
C THR A 64 12.60 2.80 -5.27
N VAL A 65 12.61 2.94 -6.60
CA VAL A 65 12.38 1.85 -7.57
C VAL A 65 13.43 0.76 -7.40
N ALA A 66 14.72 1.10 -7.30
CA ALA A 66 15.80 0.14 -7.12
C ALA A 66 15.62 -0.69 -5.84
N MET A 67 15.20 -0.06 -4.74
CA MET A 67 14.91 -0.75 -3.48
C MET A 67 13.75 -1.74 -3.63
N VAL A 68 12.66 -1.33 -4.28
CA VAL A 68 11.51 -2.20 -4.54
C VAL A 68 11.91 -3.39 -5.41
N LEU A 69 12.64 -3.15 -6.51
CA LEU A 69 13.13 -4.22 -7.39
C LEU A 69 14.06 -5.19 -6.66
N SER A 70 14.93 -4.69 -5.77
CA SER A 70 15.76 -5.55 -4.92
C SER A 70 14.92 -6.44 -4.03
N ARG A 71 13.88 -5.89 -3.39
CA ARG A 71 12.97 -6.65 -2.52
C ARG A 71 12.18 -7.73 -3.27
N ILE A 72 11.74 -7.43 -4.50
CA ILE A 72 10.99 -8.35 -5.37
C ILE A 72 11.85 -9.56 -5.81
N LYS A 73 13.18 -9.42 -5.83
CA LYS A 73 14.11 -10.51 -6.19
C LYS A 73 14.37 -11.51 -5.05
N GLU A 74 13.92 -11.23 -3.84
CA GLU A 74 14.09 -12.15 -2.71
C GLU A 74 13.30 -13.46 -2.93
N PRO A 75 13.78 -14.61 -2.42
CA PRO A 75 13.18 -15.93 -2.70
C PRO A 75 11.70 -16.06 -2.32
N ASP A 76 11.26 -15.37 -1.27
CA ASP A 76 9.86 -15.39 -0.80
C ASP A 76 8.91 -14.77 -1.85
N CYS A 77 9.40 -13.79 -2.62
CA CYS A 77 8.65 -13.10 -3.67
C CYS A 77 8.50 -13.90 -4.97
N ALA A 78 9.05 -15.11 -5.05
CA ALA A 78 9.06 -15.92 -6.28
C ALA A 78 7.65 -16.28 -6.77
N ARG A 79 6.70 -16.51 -5.85
CA ARG A 79 5.30 -16.83 -6.20
C ARG A 79 4.50 -15.59 -6.62
N GLY A 80 4.96 -14.41 -6.23
CA GLY A 80 4.26 -13.17 -6.46
C GLY A 80 4.50 -12.15 -5.35
N VAL A 81 4.05 -10.94 -5.61
CA VAL A 81 4.15 -9.82 -4.67
C VAL A 81 2.88 -8.99 -4.68
N LEU A 82 2.52 -8.42 -3.55
CA LEU A 82 1.58 -7.32 -3.44
C LEU A 82 2.34 -6.08 -2.98
N LEU A 83 2.40 -5.07 -3.84
CA LEU A 83 3.02 -3.79 -3.57
C LEU A 83 1.99 -2.87 -2.89
N ASP A 84 2.26 -2.49 -1.64
CA ASP A 84 1.44 -1.56 -0.86
C ASP A 84 2.17 -0.23 -0.68
N GLY A 85 1.57 0.82 -1.22
CA GLY A 85 2.10 2.19 -1.15
C GLY A 85 3.17 2.53 -2.18
N PHE A 86 3.35 1.68 -3.21
CA PHE A 86 4.21 1.92 -4.37
C PHE A 86 3.63 1.25 -5.64
N PRO A 87 3.70 1.87 -6.83
CA PRO A 87 4.16 3.23 -7.10
C PRO A 87 3.19 4.31 -6.59
N ARG A 88 3.66 5.55 -6.51
CA ARG A 88 2.87 6.73 -6.06
C ARG A 88 2.66 7.78 -7.16
N ASN A 89 3.43 7.70 -8.24
CA ASN A 89 3.39 8.61 -9.37
C ASN A 89 3.71 7.84 -10.68
N ILE A 90 3.50 8.49 -11.83
CA ILE A 90 3.71 7.90 -13.15
C ILE A 90 5.19 7.50 -13.39
N PRO A 91 6.20 8.35 -13.09
CA PRO A 91 7.60 7.96 -13.25
C PRO A 91 7.99 6.67 -12.51
N GLN A 92 7.54 6.51 -11.27
CA GLN A 92 7.76 5.30 -10.49
C GLN A 92 7.10 4.07 -11.13
N ALA A 93 5.89 4.21 -11.67
CA ALA A 93 5.18 3.12 -12.32
C ALA A 93 5.87 2.66 -13.62
N GLN A 94 6.35 3.61 -14.42
CA GLN A 94 7.12 3.33 -15.64
C GLN A 94 8.44 2.62 -15.32
N ALA A 95 9.20 3.15 -14.37
CA ALA A 95 10.47 2.55 -13.95
C ALA A 95 10.29 1.17 -13.31
N LEU A 96 9.18 0.96 -12.58
CA LEU A 96 8.82 -0.36 -12.05
C LEU A 96 8.52 -1.35 -13.18
N ASP A 97 7.69 -0.99 -14.16
CA ASP A 97 7.37 -1.87 -15.28
C ASP A 97 8.61 -2.23 -16.11
N GLU A 98 9.50 -1.25 -16.35
CA GLU A 98 10.78 -1.47 -17.03
C GLU A 98 11.68 -2.43 -16.24
N GLY A 99 11.91 -2.15 -14.95
CA GLY A 99 12.77 -3.00 -14.11
C GLY A 99 12.21 -4.39 -13.84
N LEU A 100 10.89 -4.56 -13.85
CA LEU A 100 10.26 -5.89 -13.79
C LEU A 100 10.49 -6.68 -15.08
N LYS A 101 10.41 -6.02 -16.24
CA LYS A 101 10.65 -6.63 -17.55
C LYS A 101 12.05 -7.22 -17.64
N ASP A 102 13.06 -6.52 -17.10
CA ASP A 102 14.45 -6.99 -17.06
C ASP A 102 14.65 -8.30 -16.29
N ILE A 103 13.75 -8.60 -15.35
CA ILE A 103 13.76 -9.85 -14.58
C ILE A 103 12.66 -10.83 -15.00
N GLY A 104 12.07 -10.64 -16.18
CA GLY A 104 11.04 -11.52 -16.73
C GLY A 104 9.73 -11.49 -15.93
N ARG A 105 9.45 -10.40 -15.22
CA ARG A 105 8.21 -10.18 -14.46
C ARG A 105 7.44 -8.99 -15.04
N GLN A 106 6.19 -8.86 -14.63
CA GLN A 106 5.34 -7.70 -14.95
C GLN A 106 4.31 -7.51 -13.84
N ILE A 107 3.73 -6.31 -13.72
CA ILE A 107 2.50 -6.14 -12.94
C ILE A 107 1.35 -6.83 -13.68
N ASP A 108 0.66 -7.73 -12.99
CA ASP A 108 -0.49 -8.48 -13.54
C ASP A 108 -1.79 -7.70 -13.32
N VAL A 109 -1.94 -7.08 -12.14
CA VAL A 109 -3.16 -6.38 -11.72
C VAL A 109 -2.84 -5.15 -10.88
N ALA A 110 -3.52 -4.04 -11.13
CA ALA A 110 -3.57 -2.87 -10.26
C ALA A 110 -4.97 -2.77 -9.64
N ILE A 111 -5.07 -2.96 -8.33
CA ILE A 111 -6.32 -2.95 -7.58
C ILE A 111 -6.50 -1.57 -6.96
N TYR A 112 -7.59 -0.88 -7.31
CA TYR A 112 -7.97 0.38 -6.72
C TYR A 112 -9.08 0.19 -5.68
N LEU A 113 -8.79 0.56 -4.43
CA LEU A 113 -9.79 0.67 -3.37
C LEU A 113 -10.42 2.06 -3.41
N ASP A 114 -11.59 2.14 -4.03
CA ASP A 114 -12.37 3.36 -4.14
C ASP A 114 -13.16 3.60 -2.85
N VAL A 115 -12.89 4.73 -2.21
CA VAL A 115 -13.56 5.15 -0.97
C VAL A 115 -13.81 6.66 -1.07
N PRO A 116 -15.04 7.11 -0.81
CA PRO A 116 -15.37 8.54 -0.82
C PRO A 116 -14.46 9.34 0.10
N ARG A 117 -14.06 10.54 -0.33
CA ARG A 117 -13.17 11.43 0.43
C ARG A 117 -13.68 11.72 1.84
N GLU A 118 -14.98 11.94 2.00
CA GLU A 118 -15.60 12.20 3.30
C GLU A 118 -15.42 11.03 4.27
N GLU A 119 -15.55 9.80 3.78
CA GLU A 119 -15.37 8.58 4.57
C GLU A 119 -13.89 8.40 4.91
N LEU A 120 -12.97 8.70 3.97
CA LEU A 120 -11.54 8.70 4.24
C LEU A 120 -11.16 9.68 5.36
N LEU A 121 -11.71 10.89 5.34
CA LEU A 121 -11.50 11.89 6.40
C LEU A 121 -11.96 11.36 7.76
N LYS A 122 -13.17 10.80 7.82
CA LYS A 122 -13.73 10.20 9.03
C LYS A 122 -12.88 9.03 9.55
N ARG A 123 -12.42 8.16 8.66
CA ARG A 123 -11.56 7.01 9.01
C ARG A 123 -10.21 7.47 9.55
N LEU A 124 -9.60 8.50 8.95
CA LEU A 124 -8.29 9.02 9.37
C LEU A 124 -8.39 9.78 10.70
N SER A 125 -9.43 10.61 10.87
CA SER A 125 -9.64 11.36 12.12
C SER A 125 -9.88 10.43 13.31
N GLY A 126 -10.44 9.25 13.08
CA GLY A 126 -10.70 8.25 14.11
C GLY A 126 -9.60 7.19 14.29
N ARG A 127 -8.51 7.23 13.52
CA ARG A 127 -7.48 6.18 13.52
C ARG A 127 -6.47 6.36 14.64
N TYR A 128 -6.24 5.26 15.36
CA TYR A 128 -5.21 5.14 16.39
C TYR A 128 -4.33 3.93 16.10
N ILE A 129 -3.07 4.01 16.51
CA ILE A 129 -2.07 2.98 16.26
C ILE A 129 -1.34 2.70 17.58
N CYS A 130 -1.07 1.44 17.90
CA CYS A 130 -0.29 1.11 19.09
C CYS A 130 1.20 1.41 18.88
N ARG A 131 1.86 1.97 19.91
CA ARG A 131 3.28 2.34 19.81
C ARG A 131 4.21 1.15 19.61
N ALA A 132 3.90 0.00 20.21
CA ALA A 132 4.81 -1.14 20.22
C ALA A 132 4.82 -1.90 18.88
N ASN A 133 3.65 -2.26 18.37
CA ASN A 133 3.51 -3.21 17.26
C ASN A 133 2.65 -2.69 16.09
N GLN A 134 2.31 -1.40 16.10
CA GLN A 134 1.56 -0.74 15.03
C GLN A 134 0.14 -1.33 14.77
N HIS A 135 -0.45 -2.03 15.75
CA HIS A 135 -1.85 -2.48 15.68
C HIS A 135 -2.79 -1.29 15.47
N VAL A 136 -3.69 -1.40 14.49
CA VAL A 136 -4.56 -0.30 14.05
C VAL A 136 -5.95 -0.41 14.69
N TYR A 137 -6.40 0.70 15.26
CA TYR A 137 -7.74 0.89 15.83
C TYR A 137 -8.46 2.04 15.14
N ASN A 138 -9.79 2.01 15.18
CA ASN A 138 -10.62 3.13 14.75
C ASN A 138 -11.79 3.32 15.71
N ILE A 139 -11.92 4.50 16.30
CA ILE A 139 -12.95 4.76 17.33
C ILE A 139 -14.40 4.57 16.87
N TYR A 140 -14.65 4.58 15.55
CA TYR A 140 -15.99 4.41 14.99
C TYR A 140 -16.30 2.97 14.55
N ALA A 141 -15.27 2.19 14.19
CA ALA A 141 -15.44 0.87 13.57
C ALA A 141 -14.84 -0.27 14.39
N ASN A 142 -13.67 -0.05 14.99
CA ASN A 142 -12.97 -1.03 15.82
C ASN A 142 -12.30 -0.29 17.00
N PRO A 143 -13.10 0.22 17.96
CA PRO A 143 -12.55 0.93 19.11
C PRO A 143 -11.80 -0.06 20.02
N PRO A 144 -10.73 0.39 20.70
CA PRO A 144 -10.09 -0.43 21.73
C PRO A 144 -11.07 -0.68 22.89
N LYS A 145 -10.91 -1.81 23.59
CA LYS A 145 -11.71 -2.12 24.79
C LYS A 145 -11.51 -1.07 25.88
N VAL A 146 -10.29 -0.56 26.00
CA VAL A 146 -9.94 0.52 26.92
C VAL A 146 -9.39 1.71 26.11
N PRO A 147 -9.98 2.92 26.24
CA PRO A 147 -9.51 4.10 25.51
C PRO A 147 -8.02 4.35 25.72
N GLY A 148 -7.27 4.49 24.63
CA GLY A 148 -5.83 4.77 24.67
C GLY A 148 -4.93 3.56 24.90
N VAL A 149 -5.48 2.34 25.02
CA VAL A 149 -4.72 1.12 25.32
C VAL A 149 -4.95 0.07 24.25
N CYS A 150 -3.87 -0.53 23.75
CA CYS A 150 -3.96 -1.65 22.81
C CYS A 150 -4.49 -2.92 23.48
N ASP A 151 -5.50 -3.53 22.87
CA ASP A 151 -6.12 -4.77 23.37
C ASP A 151 -5.21 -6.00 23.27
N LEU A 152 -4.16 -5.94 22.43
CA LEU A 152 -3.27 -7.07 22.14
C LEU A 152 -1.98 -7.04 22.96
N ASP A 153 -1.40 -5.86 23.16
CA ASP A 153 -0.09 -5.71 23.81
C ASP A 153 -0.09 -4.72 25.00
N GLY A 154 -1.21 -4.04 25.27
CA GLY A 154 -1.34 -3.09 26.37
C GLY A 154 -0.58 -1.76 26.17
N SER A 155 0.06 -1.55 25.03
CA SER A 155 0.80 -0.31 24.76
C SER A 155 -0.13 0.88 24.48
N GLU A 156 0.42 2.09 24.65
CA GLU A 156 -0.28 3.34 24.35
C GLU A 156 -0.71 3.40 22.88
N LEU A 157 -1.97 3.78 22.67
CA LEU A 157 -2.49 4.14 21.36
C LEU A 157 -2.26 5.63 21.09
N TYR A 158 -1.64 5.94 19.96
CA TYR A 158 -1.42 7.30 19.51
C TYR A 158 -1.99 7.52 18.11
N GLN A 159 -2.28 8.77 17.78
CA GLN A 159 -2.63 9.18 16.43
C GLN A 159 -1.42 9.83 15.77
N ARG A 160 -1.13 9.42 14.53
CA ARG A 160 0.00 9.97 13.77
C ARG A 160 -0.19 11.46 13.48
N SER A 161 0.91 12.18 13.31
CA SER A 161 0.86 13.61 12.96
C SER A 161 0.18 13.86 11.61
N ASP A 162 0.32 12.93 10.67
CA ASP A 162 -0.29 12.97 9.34
C ASP A 162 -1.77 12.54 9.32
N ASP A 163 -2.31 12.09 10.46
CA ASP A 163 -3.73 11.76 10.65
C ASP A 163 -4.50 12.88 11.38
N LYS A 164 -3.91 14.09 11.49
CA LYS A 164 -4.48 15.22 12.24
C LYS A 164 -4.69 16.47 11.37
N GLY A 165 -5.82 17.14 11.58
CA GLY A 165 -6.11 18.47 11.03
C GLY A 165 -5.90 18.59 9.52
N GLU A 166 -5.25 19.67 9.10
CA GLU A 166 -4.99 19.97 7.68
C GLU A 166 -4.05 18.98 6.99
N ALA A 167 -3.20 18.27 7.75
CA ALA A 167 -2.26 17.29 7.19
C ALA A 167 -2.99 16.14 6.47
N VAL A 168 -4.16 15.75 7.00
CA VAL A 168 -5.03 14.74 6.39
C VAL A 168 -5.52 15.20 5.02
N GLN A 169 -6.04 16.43 4.95
CA GLN A 169 -6.56 17.02 3.71
C GLN A 169 -5.46 17.07 2.65
N LYS A 170 -4.29 17.60 3.01
CA LYS A 170 -3.13 17.70 2.10
C LYS A 170 -2.73 16.35 1.54
N ARG A 171 -2.78 15.27 2.34
CA ARG A 171 -2.47 13.92 1.86
C ARG A 171 -3.51 13.36 0.92
N LEU A 172 -4.79 13.59 1.20
CA LEU A 172 -5.86 13.20 0.28
C LEU A 172 -5.74 13.99 -1.03
N ASP A 173 -5.40 15.28 -0.98
CA ASP A 173 -5.19 16.11 -2.17
C ASP A 173 -4.07 15.58 -3.05
N ILE A 174 -2.91 15.25 -2.47
CA ILE A 174 -1.80 14.64 -3.22
C ILE A 174 -2.27 13.34 -3.89
N PHE A 175 -2.99 12.49 -3.16
CA PHE A 175 -3.49 11.24 -3.73
C PHE A 175 -4.42 11.47 -4.93
N PHE A 176 -5.44 12.32 -4.77
CA PHE A 176 -6.45 12.56 -5.81
C PHE A 176 -5.93 13.42 -6.97
N ASN A 177 -4.87 14.20 -6.78
CA ASN A 177 -4.28 15.01 -7.86
C ASN A 177 -3.19 14.27 -8.64
N GLU A 178 -2.43 13.40 -7.97
CA GLU A 178 -1.24 12.75 -8.52
C GLU A 178 -1.42 11.23 -8.62
N THR A 179 -1.63 10.55 -7.49
CA THR A 179 -1.61 9.08 -7.45
C THR A 179 -2.77 8.44 -8.20
N VAL A 180 -3.94 9.07 -8.26
CA VAL A 180 -5.09 8.53 -9.02
C VAL A 180 -4.79 8.40 -10.53
N ARG A 181 -3.84 9.17 -11.07
CA ARG A 181 -3.42 9.06 -12.48
C ARG A 181 -2.78 7.70 -12.81
N LEU A 182 -2.34 6.95 -11.79
CA LEU A 182 -1.91 5.57 -11.96
C LEU A 182 -3.03 4.68 -12.53
N LEU A 183 -4.29 5.03 -12.30
CA LEU A 183 -5.43 4.31 -12.87
C LEU A 183 -5.48 4.45 -14.39
N ASP A 184 -5.16 5.63 -14.94
CA ASP A 184 -5.07 5.83 -16.38
C ASP A 184 -3.90 5.03 -16.97
N TYR A 185 -2.75 5.06 -16.28
CA TYR A 185 -1.54 4.35 -16.72
C TYR A 185 -1.75 2.84 -16.76
N TYR A 186 -2.22 2.21 -15.68
CA TYR A 186 -2.50 0.77 -15.68
C TYR A 186 -3.78 0.41 -16.43
N GLY A 187 -4.73 1.34 -16.54
CA GLY A 187 -5.98 1.17 -17.28
C GLY A 187 -5.72 1.02 -18.77
N SER A 188 -4.82 1.83 -19.34
CA SER A 188 -4.39 1.69 -20.75
C SER A 188 -3.68 0.37 -21.07
N GLN A 189 -3.28 -0.39 -20.05
CA GLN A 189 -2.67 -1.73 -20.17
C GLN A 189 -3.68 -2.86 -19.88
N ASP A 190 -4.96 -2.53 -19.70
CA ASP A 190 -6.01 -3.45 -19.24
C ASP A 190 -5.60 -4.20 -17.96
N LYS A 191 -5.09 -3.48 -16.95
CA LYS A 191 -4.63 -4.06 -15.66
C LYS A 191 -5.44 -3.61 -14.45
N VAL A 192 -6.38 -2.67 -14.60
CA VAL A 192 -7.08 -2.06 -13.45
C VAL A 192 -8.32 -2.85 -13.04
N ILE A 193 -8.43 -3.06 -11.73
CA ILE A 193 -9.62 -3.55 -11.04
C ILE A 193 -10.06 -2.46 -10.05
N VAL A 194 -11.32 -2.07 -10.09
CA VAL A 194 -11.88 -1.08 -9.15
C VAL A 194 -12.81 -1.79 -8.17
N VAL A 195 -12.53 -1.62 -6.87
CA VAL A 195 -13.32 -2.22 -5.80
C VAL A 195 -13.82 -1.14 -4.86
N ASN A 196 -15.10 -1.20 -4.51
CA ASN A 196 -15.69 -0.36 -3.47
C ASN A 196 -15.09 -0.73 -2.10
N GLY A 197 -14.19 0.10 -1.58
CA GLY A 197 -13.58 -0.05 -0.26
C GLY A 197 -14.45 0.51 0.89
N ASN A 198 -15.64 1.03 0.58
CA ASN A 198 -16.60 1.53 1.55
C ASN A 198 -17.62 0.45 1.98
N ARG A 199 -17.12 -0.74 2.30
CA ARG A 199 -17.89 -1.87 2.82
C ARG A 199 -17.16 -2.47 4.02
N ASP A 200 -17.77 -3.46 4.64
CA ASP A 200 -17.13 -4.26 5.68
C ASP A 200 -15.82 -4.93 5.16
N ILE A 201 -14.84 -5.10 6.05
CA ILE A 201 -13.50 -5.61 5.71
C ILE A 201 -13.56 -6.95 4.97
N ASP A 202 -14.39 -7.89 5.44
CA ASP A 202 -14.50 -9.21 4.84
C ASP A 202 -15.24 -9.15 3.49
N GLN A 203 -16.24 -8.28 3.37
CA GLN A 203 -16.93 -8.05 2.09
C GLN A 203 -15.98 -7.47 1.04
N VAL A 204 -15.19 -6.44 1.41
CA VAL A 204 -14.17 -5.88 0.51
C VAL A 204 -13.18 -6.95 0.08
N HIS A 205 -12.71 -7.80 0.99
CA HIS A 205 -11.79 -8.90 0.68
C HIS A 205 -12.39 -9.89 -0.32
N THR A 206 -13.63 -10.32 -0.08
CA THR A 206 -14.36 -11.21 -1.00
C THR A 206 -14.55 -10.56 -2.38
N ASP A 207 -14.93 -9.29 -2.43
CA ASP A 207 -15.10 -8.55 -3.68
C ASP A 207 -13.79 -8.49 -4.48
N ILE A 208 -12.65 -8.23 -3.81
CA ILE A 208 -11.34 -8.22 -4.45
C ILE A 208 -11.02 -9.58 -5.07
N LEU A 209 -11.16 -10.67 -4.31
CA LEU A 209 -10.85 -12.02 -4.81
C LEU A 209 -11.74 -12.40 -6.01
N ASN A 210 -13.03 -12.10 -5.94
CA ASN A 210 -13.97 -12.34 -7.04
C ASN A 210 -13.58 -11.57 -8.29
N GLN A 211 -13.21 -10.29 -8.16
CA GLN A 211 -12.78 -9.48 -9.29
C GLN A 211 -11.44 -9.95 -9.87
N ILE A 212 -10.47 -10.36 -9.03
CA ILE A 212 -9.21 -10.96 -9.50
C ILE A 212 -9.51 -12.21 -10.33
N ASN A 213 -10.35 -13.12 -9.83
CA ASN A 213 -10.70 -14.34 -10.55
C ASN A 213 -11.36 -14.03 -11.91
N ALA A 214 -12.37 -13.18 -11.93
CA ALA A 214 -13.05 -12.77 -13.16
C ALA A 214 -12.12 -12.04 -14.14
N PHE A 215 -11.16 -11.26 -13.63
CA PHE A 215 -10.15 -10.59 -14.44
C PHE A 215 -9.17 -11.58 -15.07
N MET A 216 -8.66 -12.54 -14.29
CA MET A 216 -7.74 -13.57 -14.77
C MET A 216 -8.41 -14.52 -15.77
N GLU A 217 -9.71 -14.82 -15.61
CA GLU A 217 -10.47 -15.59 -16.59
C GLU A 217 -10.62 -14.85 -17.93
N ARG A 218 -10.84 -13.53 -17.91
CA ARG A 218 -10.91 -12.71 -19.13
C ARG A 218 -9.57 -12.71 -19.88
N LYS A 219 -8.45 -12.55 -19.17
CA LYS A 219 -7.10 -12.57 -19.75
C LYS A 219 -6.69 -13.92 -20.34
N LYS A 220 -7.30 -15.03 -19.91
CA LYS A 220 -7.06 -16.36 -20.51
C LYS A 220 -7.83 -16.60 -21.80
N LYS A 221 -8.90 -15.82 -22.05
CA LYS A 221 -9.82 -16.00 -23.18
C LYS A 221 -9.53 -15.06 -24.36
N GLY A 222 -8.81 -13.97 -24.13
CA GLY A 222 -8.33 -13.04 -25.16
C GLY A 222 -6.88 -13.32 -25.52
#